data_AF-A0A847XPD6-F1
#
_entry.id   AF-A0A847XPD6-F1
#
_cell.length_a   1.000
_cell.length_b   1.000
_cell.length_c   1.000
_cell.angle_alpha   90.00
_cell.angle_beta   90.00
_cell.angle_gamma   90.00
#
_symmetry.space_group_name_H-M   'P 1'
#
loop_
_entity.id
_entity.type
_entity.pdbx_description
1 polymer ?
#
loop_
_entity_poly.entity_id
_entity_poly.type
_entity_poly.pdbx_seq_one_letter_code
_entity_poly.pdbx_strand_id
1 'polypeptide(L)' 'MNEGNLSNSQETKLAGSFIEQIIIDDLAAGKNDGKVHTRFPPEPNGYLH' A
#
# COMPACT_ATOMS: atom_id res chain seq x y z
N MET A 1 1.52 -1.88 -32.81
CA MET A 1 2.43 -2.04 -31.67
C MET A 1 2.33 -0.75 -30.88
N ASN A 2 1.60 -0.75 -29.77
CA ASN A 2 1.47 0.45 -28.92
C ASN A 2 2.34 0.22 -27.69
N GLU A 3 3.53 0.83 -27.72
CA GLU A 3 4.44 0.95 -26.58
C GLU A 3 3.86 2.00 -25.62
N GLY A 4 3.06 1.54 -24.66
CA GLY A 4 2.50 2.36 -23.59
C GLY A 4 3.54 2.63 -22.50
N ASN A 5 4.40 3.60 -22.75
CA ASN A 5 5.19 4.43 -21.83
C ASN A 5 5.35 3.95 -20.36
N LEU A 6 6.50 3.36 -20.04
CA LEU A 6 7.03 3.24 -18.68
C LEU A 6 7.66 4.56 -18.25
N SER A 7 7.19 5.12 -17.13
CA SER A 7 8.01 5.61 -16.00
C SER A 7 7.19 6.60 -15.19
N ASN A 8 6.73 6.14 -14.03
CA ASN A 8 6.53 7.04 -12.92
C ASN A 8 7.16 6.40 -11.68
N SER A 9 8.47 6.15 -11.79
CA SER A 9 9.34 5.95 -10.62
C SER A 9 9.56 7.30 -9.98
N GLN A 10 8.49 7.89 -9.46
CA GLN A 10 8.63 8.93 -8.45
C GLN A 10 9.12 8.23 -7.20
N GLU A 11 10.44 8.22 -7.05
CA GLU A 11 11.14 7.95 -5.81
C GLU A 11 10.78 9.08 -4.82
N THR A 12 9.51 9.10 -4.38
CA THR A 12 9.13 9.81 -3.18
C THR A 12 9.85 9.09 -2.07
N LYS A 13 10.99 9.64 -1.66
CA LYS A 13 11.65 9.32 -0.40
C LYS A 13 10.60 9.53 0.69
N LEU A 14 9.87 8.47 1.01
CA LEU A 14 8.72 8.51 1.89
C LEU A 14 9.25 8.95 3.26
N ALA A 15 8.94 10.18 3.64
CA ALA A 15 8.70 10.52 5.04
C ALA A 15 7.41 9.82 5.51
N GLY A 16 7.30 8.52 5.20
CA GLY A 16 6.10 7.72 5.26
C GLY A 16 5.99 7.09 6.62
N SER A 17 4.75 6.92 7.06
CA SER A 17 4.44 6.08 8.20
C SER A 17 5.18 4.74 8.08
N PHE A 18 5.72 4.22 9.19
CA PHE A 18 6.42 2.92 9.20
C PHE A 18 5.55 1.79 8.61
N ILE A 19 4.21 1.94 8.65
CA ILE A 19 3.25 1.02 8.03
C ILE A 19 3.44 0.96 6.50
N GLU A 20 3.66 2.11 5.86
CA GLU A 20 3.87 2.18 4.41
C GLU A 20 5.17 1.47 4.00
N GLN A 21 6.24 1.65 4.80
CA GLN A 21 7.51 0.98 4.55
C GLN A 21 7.35 -0.54 4.61
N ILE A 22 6.65 -1.06 5.62
CA ILE A 22 6.39 -2.50 5.76
C ILE A 22 5.61 -3.03 4.55
N ILE A 23 4.58 -2.30 4.10
CA ILE A 23 3.78 -2.72 2.95
C ILE A 23 4.64 -2.78 1.68
N ILE A 24 5.51 -1.78 1.46
CA ILE A 24 6.41 -1.74 0.30
C ILE A 24 7.38 -2.92 0.32
N ASP A 25 8.00 -3.19 1.48
CA ASP A 25 8.94 -4.28 1.62
C ASP A 25 8.25 -5.65 1.40
N ASP A 26 7.03 -5.82 1.92
CA ASP A 26 6.24 -7.04 1.73
C ASP A 26 5.81 -7.26 0.27
N LEU A 27 5.45 -6.17 -0.42
CA LEU A 27 5.14 -6.20 -1.85
C LEU A 27 6.37 -6.54 -2.70
N ALA A 28 7.53 -5.95 -2.38
CA ALA A 28 8.79 -6.24 -3.05
C ALA A 28 9.25 -7.69 -2.83
N ALA A 29 8.97 -8.25 -1.65
CA ALA A 29 9.22 -9.66 -1.34
C ALA A 29 8.19 -10.62 -1.95
N GLY A 30 7.15 -10.12 -2.61
CA GLY A 30 6.10 -10.94 -3.21
C GLY A 30 5.20 -11.66 -2.20
N LYS A 31 5.10 -11.17 -0.96
CA LYS A 31 4.21 -11.76 0.05
C LYS A 31 2.74 -11.59 -0.36
N ASN A 32 1.88 -12.51 0.09
CA ASN A 32 0.43 -12.45 -0.12
C ASN A 32 0.02 -12.28 -1.60
N ASP A 33 0.75 -12.90 -2.52
CA ASP A 33 0.57 -12.76 -3.97
C ASP A 33 0.65 -11.30 -4.47
N GLY A 34 1.42 -10.46 -3.77
CA GLY A 34 1.54 -9.04 -4.07
C GLY A 34 0.29 -8.23 -3.76
N LYS A 35 -0.60 -8.73 -2.88
CA LYS A 35 -1.87 -8.08 -2.53
C LYS A 35 -1.91 -7.66 -1.06
N VAL A 36 -2.58 -6.55 -0.81
CA VAL A 36 -2.77 -5.99 0.53
C VAL A 36 -4.26 -5.98 0.86
N HIS A 37 -4.63 -6.55 2.00
CA HIS A 37 -6.00 -6.54 2.53
C HIS A 37 -6.04 -5.76 3.85
N THR A 38 -6.65 -4.58 3.84
CA THR A 38 -6.83 -3.74 5.04
C THR A 38 -8.25 -3.86 5.59
N ARG A 39 -8.41 -3.58 6.87
CA ARG A 39 -9.70 -3.62 7.56
C ARG A 39 -9.73 -2.65 8.72
N PHE A 40 -10.87 -1.97 8.85
CA PHE A 40 -11.25 -1.18 10.02
C PHE A 40 -12.50 -1.83 10.62
N PRO A 41 -12.38 -2.57 11.74
CA PRO A 41 -13.51 -3.24 12.39
C PRO A 41 -14.00 -2.42 13.60
N PRO A 42 -14.74 -1.32 13.41
CA PRO A 42 -15.31 -0.58 14.53
C PRO A 42 -16.39 -1.43 15.20
N GLU A 43 -16.56 -1.24 16.50
CA GLU A 43 -17.65 -1.88 17.22
C GLU A 43 -18.99 -1.25 16.83
N PRO A 44 -20.07 -2.04 16.70
CA PRO A 44 -21.39 -1.55 16.29
C PRO A 44 -22.15 -0.84 17.44
N ASN A 45 -21.43 -0.29 18.42
CA ASN A 45 -21.96 0.28 19.66
C ASN A 45 -21.83 1.82 19.74
N GLY A 46 -21.45 2.50 18.67
CA GLY A 46 -21.29 3.96 18.67
C GLY A 46 -21.22 4.60 17.28
N TYR A 47 -21.15 5.92 17.26
CA TYR A 47 -20.96 6.73 16.05
C TYR A 47 -19.48 7.09 15.85
N LEU A 48 -19.03 7.20 14.60
CA LEU A 48 -17.69 7.70 14.25
C LEU A 48 -17.60 9.21 14.55
N HIS A 49 -16.39 9.71 14.82
CA HIS A 49 -16.07 11.12 15.06
C HIS A 49 -15.03 11.64 14.08
#